data_AF-A0A084D9W0-F1
#
_entry.id   AF-A0A084D9W0-F1
#
_cell.length_a   1.000
_cell.length_b   1.000
_cell.length_c   1.000
_cell.angle_alpha   90.00
_cell.angle_beta   90.00
_cell.angle_gamma   90.00
#
_symmetry.space_group_name_H-M   'P 1'
#
loop_
_entity.id
_entity.type
_entity.pdbx_description
1 polymer ?
#
loop_
_entity_poly.entity_id
_entity_poly.type
_entity_poly.pdbx_seq_one_letter_code
_entity_poly.pdbx_strand_id
1 'polypeptide(L)'
;MERALTLFEQAVGSVPLTELTKAKGAAFVEFLLDLARGWSRKAAANHAACVASLANVAVKVDLLERNPLDLTLDKTIGAKSREPWTDDELRRMFGHLLFSGRMAEVPHWQDVEPSDGRALLLLLLPTGARIGEIAQLRKEDFQSRNGVTVIQIPTRAVTADQCGLRWPRNADGWRLPRQRDYRL
;
A
#
# COMPACT_ATOMS: atom_id res chain seq x y z
N MET A 1 11.45 7.98 8.36
CA MET A 1 12.90 8.27 8.36
C MET A 1 13.49 7.95 9.73
N GLU A 2 12.97 8.52 10.82
CA GLU A 2 13.46 8.31 12.21
C GLU A 2 13.73 6.85 12.56
N ARG A 3 12.78 5.93 12.29
CA ARG A 3 12.97 4.50 12.57
C ARG A 3 14.24 3.93 11.95
N ALA A 4 14.60 4.32 10.73
CA ALA A 4 15.82 3.81 10.09
C ALA A 4 17.09 4.37 10.75
N LEU A 5 17.04 5.62 11.22
CA LEU A 5 18.13 6.25 11.96
C LEU A 5 18.32 5.61 13.33
N THR A 6 17.24 5.36 14.07
CA THR A 6 17.30 4.62 15.35
C THR A 6 17.92 3.23 15.17
N LEU A 7 17.59 2.54 14.08
CA LEU A 7 18.21 1.24 13.77
C LEU A 7 19.70 1.36 13.43
N PHE A 8 20.09 2.44 12.76
CA PHE A 8 21.51 2.72 12.50
C PHE A 8 22.27 2.96 13.81
N GLU A 9 21.73 3.80 14.69
CA GLU A 9 22.32 4.08 15.99
C GLU A 9 22.42 2.84 16.88
N GLN A 10 21.43 1.94 16.82
CA GLN A 10 21.50 0.64 17.50
C GLN A 10 22.65 -0.23 16.98
N ALA A 11 22.95 -0.15 15.69
CA ALA A 11 23.97 -0.98 15.06
C ALA A 11 25.39 -0.45 15.31
N VAL A 12 25.58 0.87 15.27
CA VAL A 12 26.92 1.47 15.25
C VAL A 12 27.21 2.50 16.33
N GLY A 13 26.20 2.81 17.16
CA GLY A 13 26.20 3.90 18.13
C GLY A 13 25.79 5.25 17.53
N SER A 14 25.77 6.29 18.37
CA SER A 14 25.69 7.67 17.89
C SER A 14 27.05 8.05 17.30
N VAL A 15 27.08 8.32 15.99
CA VAL A 15 28.31 8.59 15.24
C VAL A 15 28.21 9.98 14.61
N PRO A 16 29.16 10.90 14.87
CA PRO A 16 29.24 12.17 14.16
C PRO A 16 29.40 11.95 12.64
N LEU A 17 28.85 12.85 11.82
CA LEU A 17 28.95 12.72 10.36
C LEU A 17 30.40 12.60 9.87
N THR A 18 31.35 13.29 10.52
CA THR A 18 32.78 13.26 10.21
C THR A 18 33.44 11.89 10.44
N GLU A 19 32.82 11.02 11.24
CA GLU A 19 33.32 9.68 11.57
C GLU A 19 32.56 8.57 10.82
N LEU A 20 31.72 8.96 9.86
CA LEU A 20 30.98 8.02 9.04
C LEU A 20 31.94 7.29 8.09
N THR A 21 32.01 5.97 8.20
CA THR A 21 32.91 5.15 7.38
C THR A 21 32.18 3.99 6.70
N LYS A 22 32.82 3.42 5.68
CA LYS A 22 32.36 2.18 5.02
C LYS A 22 32.18 1.04 6.02
N ALA A 23 33.05 0.93 7.02
CA ALA A 23 32.97 -0.09 8.05
C ALA A 23 31.70 0.03 8.90
N LYS A 24 31.28 1.27 9.24
CA LYS A 24 30.01 1.51 9.92
C LYS A 24 28.81 1.14 9.02
N GLY A 25 28.91 1.41 7.72
CA GLY A 25 27.91 0.95 6.75
C GLY A 25 27.79 -0.58 6.70
N ALA A 26 28.92 -1.29 6.65
CA ALA A 26 28.96 -2.75 6.68
C ALA A 26 28.37 -3.33 7.97
N ALA A 27 28.73 -2.78 9.13
CA ALA A 27 28.18 -3.18 10.43
C ALA A 27 26.65 -2.96 10.48
N PHE A 28 26.15 -1.87 9.89
CA PHE A 28 24.71 -1.66 9.77
C PHE A 28 24.04 -2.67 8.85
N VAL A 29 24.65 -3.01 7.71
CA VAL A 29 24.16 -4.07 6.82
C VAL A 29 24.09 -5.41 7.56
N GLU A 30 25.14 -5.81 8.26
CA GLU A 30 25.15 -7.05 9.05
C GLU A 30 24.05 -7.05 10.10
N PHE A 31 23.88 -5.93 10.81
CA PHE A 31 22.80 -5.74 11.77
C PHE A 31 21.40 -5.86 11.15
N LEU A 32 21.19 -5.36 9.93
CA LEU A 32 19.91 -5.47 9.23
C LEU A 32 19.62 -6.90 8.73
N LEU A 33 20.67 -7.69 8.50
CA LEU A 33 20.58 -9.04 7.96
C LEU A 33 20.58 -10.15 9.02
N ASP A 34 20.74 -9.78 10.29
CA ASP A 34 20.65 -10.71 11.42
C ASP A 34 19.29 -11.44 11.42
N LEU A 35 19.36 -12.77 11.33
CA LEU A 35 18.21 -13.66 11.30
C LEU A 35 17.34 -13.52 12.56
N ALA A 36 17.92 -13.18 13.71
CA ALA A 36 17.18 -12.98 14.96
C ALA A 36 16.15 -11.84 14.87
N ARG A 37 16.32 -10.89 13.92
CA ARG A 37 15.39 -9.77 13.71
C ARG A 37 14.20 -10.13 12.82
N GLY A 38 14.26 -11.24 12.10
CA GLY A 38 13.15 -11.77 11.30
C GLY A 38 12.70 -10.87 10.13
N TRP A 39 13.55 -9.95 9.65
CA TRP A 39 13.19 -9.05 8.55
C TRP A 39 13.34 -9.71 7.19
N SER A 40 12.43 -9.38 6.28
CA SER A 40 12.65 -9.67 4.86
C SER A 40 13.81 -8.83 4.31
N ARG A 41 14.50 -9.35 3.29
CA ARG A 41 15.56 -8.61 2.58
C ARG A 41 15.07 -7.27 2.03
N LYS A 42 13.83 -7.21 1.55
CA LYS A 42 13.19 -5.96 1.13
C LYS A 42 13.05 -4.95 2.27
N ALA A 43 12.64 -5.39 3.46
CA ALA A 43 12.51 -4.51 4.62
C ALA A 43 13.87 -3.96 5.07
N ALA A 44 14.88 -4.83 5.19
CA ALA A 44 16.26 -4.44 5.47
C ALA A 44 16.77 -3.40 4.45
N ALA A 45 16.60 -3.69 3.15
CA ALA A 45 17.05 -2.80 2.08
C ALA A 45 16.33 -1.44 2.06
N ASN A 46 15.08 -1.37 2.51
CA ASN A 46 14.37 -0.10 2.66
C ASN A 46 14.95 0.74 3.80
N HIS A 47 15.32 0.12 4.94
CA HIS A 47 16.00 0.82 6.03
C HIS A 47 17.38 1.33 5.62
N ALA A 48 18.17 0.48 4.97
CA ALA A 48 19.46 0.84 4.37
C ALA A 48 19.35 2.03 3.41
N ALA A 49 18.37 2.01 2.48
CA ALA A 49 18.17 3.08 1.53
C ALA A 49 17.82 4.43 2.19
N CYS A 50 17.06 4.43 3.30
CA CYS A 50 16.79 5.66 4.05
C CYS A 50 18.08 6.29 4.60
N VAL A 51 18.95 5.49 5.23
CA VAL A 51 20.22 5.98 5.79
C VAL A 51 21.17 6.45 4.69
N ALA A 52 21.30 5.69 3.61
CA ALA A 52 22.11 6.09 2.45
C ALA A 52 21.61 7.41 1.84
N SER A 53 20.28 7.62 1.80
CA SER A 53 19.69 8.87 1.31
C SER A 53 20.03 10.07 2.19
N LEU A 54 20.08 9.90 3.51
CA LEU A 54 20.50 10.96 4.43
C LEU A 54 21.97 11.34 4.23
N ALA A 55 22.86 10.36 4.07
CA ALA A 55 24.27 10.62 3.77
C ALA A 55 24.43 11.33 2.41
N ASN A 56 23.62 10.97 1.40
CA ASN A 56 23.59 11.69 0.13
C ASN A 56 23.10 13.14 0.27
N VAL A 57 22.14 13.41 1.16
CA VAL A 57 21.73 14.79 1.47
C VAL A 57 22.86 15.56 2.14
N ALA A 58 23.56 14.95 3.11
CA ALA A 58 24.72 15.58 3.76
C ALA A 58 25.82 15.96 2.77
N VAL A 59 26.04 15.17 1.71
CA VAL A 59 26.93 15.54 0.60
C VAL A 59 26.41 16.76 -0.17
N LYS A 60 25.11 16.80 -0.48
CA LYS A 60 24.50 17.92 -1.22
C LYS A 60 24.52 19.25 -0.47
N VAL A 61 24.60 19.22 0.85
CA VAL A 61 24.68 20.42 1.70
C VAL A 61 26.09 20.66 2.24
N ASP A 62 27.11 20.06 1.59
CA ASP A 62 28.53 20.24 1.90
C ASP A 62 28.95 19.87 3.33
N LEU A 63 28.17 19.02 4.01
CA LEU A 63 28.54 18.44 5.31
C LEU A 63 29.46 17.22 5.15
N LEU A 64 29.47 16.60 3.96
CA LEU A 64 30.35 15.51 3.59
C LEU A 64 30.88 15.75 2.18
N GLU A 65 32.15 15.42 1.94
CA GLU A 65 32.71 15.47 0.58
C GLU A 65 32.13 14.37 -0.33
N ARG A 66 31.87 13.18 0.25
CA ARG A 66 31.30 12.02 -0.45
C ARG A 66 30.54 11.12 0.51
N ASN A 67 29.59 10.34 0.00
CA ASN A 67 28.86 9.37 0.80
C ASN A 67 29.75 8.13 1.05
N PRO A 68 30.14 7.82 2.30
CA PRO A 68 30.97 6.67 2.61
C PRO A 68 30.17 5.37 2.77
N LEU A 69 28.83 5.40 2.73
CA LEU A 69 27.98 4.24 2.98
C LEU A 69 27.57 3.55 1.68
N ASP A 70 28.05 2.33 1.46
CA ASP A 70 27.49 1.41 0.46
C ASP A 70 26.54 0.44 1.17
N LEU A 71 25.25 0.74 1.12
CA LEU A 71 24.20 -0.04 1.80
C LEU A 71 23.34 -0.83 0.80
N THR A 72 23.93 -1.20 -0.34
CA THR A 72 23.23 -1.93 -1.39
C THR A 72 22.93 -3.35 -0.93
N LEU A 73 21.66 -3.72 -0.93
CA LEU A 73 21.20 -5.06 -0.60
C LEU A 73 20.41 -5.65 -1.75
N ASP A 74 20.70 -6.91 -2.09
CA ASP A 74 19.89 -7.66 -3.04
C ASP A 74 18.51 -7.98 -2.42
N LYS A 75 17.48 -7.33 -2.98
CA LYS A 75 16.09 -7.45 -2.55
C LYS A 75 15.39 -8.67 -3.11
N THR A 76 15.99 -9.35 -4.09
CA THR A 76 15.39 -10.50 -4.79
C THR A 76 15.50 -11.78 -3.96
N ILE A 77 16.51 -11.87 -3.09
CA ILE A 77 16.73 -13.02 -2.21
C ILE A 77 15.53 -13.18 -1.26
N GLY A 78 14.84 -14.32 -1.36
CA GLY A 78 13.66 -14.63 -0.56
C GLY A 78 12.41 -13.83 -0.93
N ALA A 79 12.42 -13.08 -2.04
CA ALA A 79 11.23 -12.43 -2.55
C ALA A 79 10.26 -13.50 -3.10
N LYS A 80 9.04 -13.54 -2.55
CA LYS A 80 7.97 -14.37 -3.10
C LYS A 80 7.28 -13.61 -4.24
N SER A 81 7.10 -14.30 -5.36
CA SER A 81 6.19 -13.86 -6.42
C SER A 81 4.75 -13.96 -5.91
N ARG A 82 3.89 -13.05 -6.38
CA ARG A 82 2.44 -13.16 -6.20
C ARG A 82 1.88 -13.75 -7.48
N GLU A 83 1.28 -14.92 -7.38
CA GLU A 83 0.66 -15.55 -8.53
C GLU A 83 -0.75 -14.99 -8.78
N PRO A 84 -1.19 -14.92 -10.05
CA PRO A 84 -2.58 -14.63 -10.37
C PRO A 84 -3.52 -15.66 -9.74
N TRP A 85 -4.76 -15.23 -9.48
CA TRP A 85 -5.82 -16.16 -9.08
C TRP A 85 -6.13 -17.15 -10.20
N THR A 86 -6.28 -18.42 -9.83
CA THR A 86 -6.78 -19.46 -10.72
C THR A 86 -8.31 -19.35 -10.90
N ASP A 87 -8.83 -19.91 -11.99
CA ASP A 87 -10.28 -19.96 -12.24
C ASP A 87 -11.05 -20.64 -11.10
N ASP A 88 -10.47 -21.67 -10.48
CA ASP A 88 -11.10 -22.38 -9.36
C ASP A 88 -11.16 -21.51 -8.11
N GLU A 89 -10.10 -20.76 -7.80
CA GLU A 89 -10.10 -19.82 -6.68
C GLU A 89 -11.09 -18.66 -6.92
N LEU A 90 -11.17 -18.15 -8.15
CA LEU A 90 -12.18 -17.14 -8.52
C LEU A 90 -13.60 -17.70 -8.36
N ARG A 91 -13.87 -18.93 -8.81
CA ARG A 91 -15.17 -19.59 -8.63
C ARG A 91 -15.52 -19.74 -7.16
N ARG A 92 -14.58 -20.15 -6.31
CA ARG A 92 -14.79 -20.27 -4.86
C ARG A 92 -15.05 -18.91 -4.21
N MET A 93 -14.27 -17.90 -4.58
CA MET A 93 -14.43 -16.53 -4.06
C MET A 93 -15.81 -15.97 -4.41
N PHE A 94 -16.24 -16.07 -5.68
CA PHE A 94 -17.54 -15.60 -6.12
C PHE A 94 -18.71 -16.51 -5.73
N GLY A 95 -18.44 -17.75 -5.31
CA GLY A 95 -19.43 -18.65 -4.70
C GLY A 95 -19.74 -18.33 -3.22
N HIS A 96 -18.98 -17.44 -2.59
CA HIS A 96 -19.20 -17.05 -1.19
C HIS A 96 -20.54 -16.31 -1.00
N LEU A 97 -21.15 -16.43 0.20
CA LEU A 97 -22.45 -15.82 0.53
C LEU A 97 -22.47 -14.30 0.29
N LEU A 98 -21.32 -13.64 0.41
CA LEU A 98 -21.10 -12.21 0.12
C LEU A 98 -21.55 -11.81 -1.29
N PHE A 99 -21.40 -12.69 -2.28
CA PHE A 99 -21.77 -12.43 -3.67
C PHE A 99 -23.13 -13.02 -4.06
N SER A 100 -23.88 -13.54 -3.09
CA SER A 100 -25.18 -14.20 -3.29
C SER A 100 -26.34 -13.34 -2.76
N GLY A 101 -27.57 -13.82 -2.96
CA GLY A 101 -28.77 -13.23 -2.32
C GLY A 101 -28.81 -13.41 -0.80
N ARG A 102 -27.89 -14.20 -0.22
CA ARG A 102 -27.79 -14.51 1.22
C ARG A 102 -26.73 -13.66 1.93
N MET A 103 -26.40 -12.49 1.39
CA MET A 103 -25.37 -11.60 1.93
C MET A 103 -25.63 -11.18 3.39
N ALA A 104 -26.89 -11.11 3.82
CA ALA A 104 -27.27 -10.80 5.20
C ALA A 104 -26.80 -11.85 6.23
N GLU A 105 -26.39 -13.04 5.79
CA GLU A 105 -25.86 -14.10 6.65
C GLU A 105 -24.33 -13.99 6.85
N VAL A 106 -23.66 -13.05 6.15
CA VAL A 106 -22.22 -12.86 6.27
C VAL A 106 -21.90 -12.12 7.57
N PRO A 107 -20.94 -12.59 8.38
CA PRO A 107 -20.48 -11.86 9.56
C PRO A 107 -20.01 -10.46 9.20
N HIS A 108 -20.45 -9.46 9.97
CA HIS A 108 -20.02 -8.08 9.79
C HIS A 108 -18.58 -7.94 10.25
N TRP A 109 -17.75 -7.28 9.43
CA TRP A 109 -16.44 -6.82 9.87
C TRP A 109 -16.59 -5.50 10.62
N GLN A 110 -15.61 -5.20 11.48
CA GLN A 110 -15.63 -3.96 12.25
C GLN A 110 -15.72 -2.75 11.30
N ASP A 111 -16.77 -1.96 11.46
CA ASP A 111 -17.03 -0.74 10.68
C ASP A 111 -17.15 -0.93 9.15
N VAL A 112 -17.48 -2.14 8.68
CA VAL A 112 -17.68 -2.43 7.25
C VAL A 112 -18.95 -3.25 7.04
N GLU A 113 -19.92 -2.66 6.33
CA GLU A 113 -21.12 -3.41 5.91
C GLU A 113 -20.76 -4.42 4.80
N PRO A 114 -21.37 -5.62 4.77
CA PRO A 114 -21.13 -6.61 3.73
C PRO A 114 -21.32 -6.07 2.30
N SER A 115 -22.28 -5.14 2.11
CA SER A 115 -22.50 -4.47 0.83
C SER A 115 -21.31 -3.62 0.38
N ASP A 116 -20.65 -2.93 1.30
CA ASP A 116 -19.46 -2.13 1.03
C ASP A 116 -18.27 -3.02 0.68
N GLY A 117 -18.07 -4.10 1.43
CA GLY A 117 -17.05 -5.11 1.14
C GLY A 117 -17.23 -5.75 -0.24
N ARG A 118 -18.46 -6.12 -0.58
CA ARG A 118 -18.82 -6.63 -1.92
C ARG A 118 -18.51 -5.60 -3.01
N ALA A 119 -18.95 -4.35 -2.83
CA ALA A 119 -18.71 -3.29 -3.81
C ALA A 119 -17.21 -3.08 -4.03
N LEU A 120 -16.41 -3.00 -2.97
CA LEU A 120 -14.96 -2.85 -3.06
C LEU A 120 -14.30 -3.98 -3.86
N LEU A 121 -14.67 -5.24 -3.61
CA LEU A 121 -14.12 -6.39 -4.34
C LEU A 121 -14.52 -6.39 -5.82
N LEU A 122 -15.77 -6.01 -6.13
CA LEU A 122 -16.24 -5.87 -7.51
C LEU A 122 -15.59 -4.70 -8.26
N LEU A 123 -15.05 -3.70 -7.55
CA LEU A 123 -14.28 -2.62 -8.14
C LEU A 123 -12.82 -3.03 -8.36
N LEU A 124 -12.17 -3.60 -7.35
CA LEU A 124 -10.74 -3.91 -7.38
C LEU A 124 -10.38 -4.98 -8.42
N LEU A 125 -11.15 -6.06 -8.49
CA LEU A 125 -10.79 -7.21 -9.31
C LEU A 125 -10.78 -6.93 -10.83
N PRO A 126 -11.83 -6.33 -11.43
CA PRO A 126 -11.85 -6.10 -12.87
C PRO A 126 -11.06 -4.86 -13.29
N THR A 127 -10.85 -3.87 -12.42
CA THR A 127 -10.15 -2.63 -12.78
C THR A 127 -8.63 -2.71 -12.62
N GLY A 128 -8.13 -3.60 -11.75
CA GLY A 128 -6.71 -3.64 -11.38
C GLY A 128 -6.23 -2.40 -10.62
N ALA A 129 -7.15 -1.54 -10.16
CA ALA A 129 -6.82 -0.32 -9.43
C ALA A 129 -6.22 -0.66 -8.06
N ARG A 130 -5.36 0.23 -7.55
CA ARG A 130 -4.86 0.12 -6.18
C ARG A 130 -5.97 0.43 -5.20
N ILE A 131 -5.95 -0.22 -4.03
CA ILE A 131 -6.92 0.05 -2.96
C ILE A 131 -6.99 1.54 -2.58
N GLY A 132 -5.85 2.25 -2.60
CA GLY A 132 -5.81 3.69 -2.33
C GLY A 132 -6.49 4.52 -3.43
N GLU A 133 -6.40 4.11 -4.69
CA GLU A 133 -7.07 4.78 -5.81
C GLU A 133 -8.59 4.61 -5.71
N ILE A 134 -9.06 3.41 -5.35
CA ILE A 134 -10.50 3.16 -5.12
C ILE A 134 -11.03 3.89 -3.89
N ALA A 135 -10.25 3.94 -2.81
CA ALA A 135 -10.64 4.64 -1.58
C ALA A 135 -10.80 6.17 -1.76
N GLN A 136 -10.21 6.73 -2.81
CA GLN A 136 -10.26 8.16 -3.12
C GLN A 136 -11.37 8.54 -4.11
N LEU A 137 -12.13 7.54 -4.61
CA LEU A 137 -13.22 7.80 -5.53
C LEU A 137 -14.29 8.70 -4.91
N ARG A 138 -14.72 9.67 -5.69
CA ARG A 138 -15.82 10.57 -5.37
C ARG A 138 -17.02 10.26 -6.25
N LYS A 139 -18.17 10.85 -5.90
CA LYS A 139 -19.40 10.67 -6.70
C LYS A 139 -19.21 11.16 -8.14
N GLU A 140 -18.44 12.23 -8.36
CA GLU A 140 -18.16 12.76 -9.69
C GLU A 140 -17.30 11.82 -10.58
N ASP A 141 -16.62 10.83 -9.99
CA ASP A 141 -15.78 9.89 -10.72
C ASP A 141 -16.59 8.77 -11.37
N PHE A 142 -17.87 8.62 -11.00
CA PHE A 142 -18.83 7.71 -11.64
C PHE A 142 -19.54 8.44 -12.78
N GLN A 143 -19.27 8.02 -14.01
CA GLN A 143 -19.78 8.67 -15.21
C GLN A 143 -20.62 7.70 -16.03
N SER A 144 -21.52 8.23 -16.86
CA SER A 144 -22.14 7.47 -17.94
C SER A 144 -21.45 7.83 -19.24
N ARG A 145 -20.94 6.82 -19.97
CA ARG A 145 -20.39 6.97 -21.32
C ARG A 145 -21.07 5.96 -22.23
N ASN A 146 -21.73 6.44 -23.28
CA ASN A 146 -22.48 5.61 -24.22
C ASN A 146 -23.47 4.64 -23.53
N GLY A 147 -24.16 5.11 -22.47
CA GLY A 147 -25.09 4.28 -21.69
C GLY A 147 -24.45 3.28 -20.73
N VAL A 148 -23.12 3.22 -20.66
CA VAL A 148 -22.37 2.36 -19.74
C VAL A 148 -21.87 3.18 -18.57
N THR A 149 -22.10 2.70 -17.34
CA THR A 149 -21.47 3.28 -16.15
C THR A 149 -19.98 2.96 -16.17
N VAL A 150 -19.17 4.00 -16.16
CA VAL A 150 -17.71 3.91 -16.11
C VAL A 150 -17.20 4.61 -14.86
N ILE A 151 -16.04 4.16 -14.38
CA ILE A 151 -15.35 4.77 -13.25
C ILE A 151 -14.08 5.39 -13.79
N GLN A 152 -13.94 6.70 -13.63
CA GLN A 152 -12.71 7.39 -13.94
C GLN A 152 -11.82 7.34 -12.71
N ILE A 153 -10.75 6.53 -12.75
CA ILE A 153 -9.77 6.48 -11.66
C ILE A 153 -8.88 7.72 -11.75
N PRO A 154 -8.97 8.67 -10.81
CA PRO A 154 -8.21 9.91 -10.91
C PRO A 154 -6.77 9.70 -10.44
N THR A 155 -5.81 10.34 -11.10
CA THR A 155 -4.39 10.38 -10.69
C THR A 155 -4.12 11.37 -9.55
N ARG A 156 -5.16 11.72 -8.76
CA ARG A 156 -5.02 12.67 -7.67
C ARG A 156 -4.11 12.06 -6.61
N ALA A 157 -2.91 12.63 -6.44
CA ALA A 157 -2.03 12.25 -5.35
C ALA A 157 -2.61 12.82 -4.05
N VAL A 158 -3.00 11.93 -3.14
CA VAL A 158 -3.49 12.30 -1.82
C VAL A 158 -2.67 11.54 -0.78
N THR A 159 -2.24 12.23 0.27
CA THR A 159 -1.47 11.63 1.37
C THR A 159 -2.39 10.75 2.23
N ALA A 160 -1.83 9.72 2.89
CA ALA A 160 -2.60 8.68 3.58
C ALA A 160 -3.50 9.22 4.72
N ASP A 161 -3.16 10.38 5.28
CA ASP A 161 -3.92 11.15 6.26
C ASP A 161 -5.22 11.76 5.71
N GLN A 162 -5.30 11.99 4.39
CA GLN A 162 -6.50 12.49 3.72
C GLN A 162 -7.44 11.37 3.27
N CYS A 163 -7.02 10.10 3.40
CA CYS A 163 -7.80 8.92 3.06
C CYS A 163 -8.74 8.51 4.22
N GLY A 164 -9.38 9.50 4.85
CA GLY A 164 -10.33 9.30 5.94
C GLY A 164 -11.50 8.44 5.47
N LEU A 165 -11.41 7.13 5.70
CA LEU A 165 -12.45 6.13 5.47
C LEU A 165 -13.63 6.39 6.41
N ARG A 166 -14.37 7.47 6.17
CA ARG A 166 -15.70 7.68 6.74
C ARG A 166 -16.65 7.84 5.58
N TRP A 167 -17.14 6.69 5.10
CA TRP A 167 -18.14 6.64 4.06
C TRP A 167 -19.39 7.43 4.53
N PRO A 168 -19.91 8.41 3.77
CA PRO A 168 -21.11 9.10 4.15
C PRO A 168 -22.28 8.10 4.17
N ARG A 169 -22.73 7.74 5.37
CA ARG A 169 -23.99 7.02 5.56
C ARG A 169 -25.11 7.95 5.12
N ASN A 170 -25.75 7.65 3.99
CA ASN A 170 -27.10 8.10 3.75
C ASN A 170 -28.05 7.05 4.33
N ALA A 171 -29.16 7.49 4.93
CA ALA A 171 -30.15 6.67 5.63
C ALA A 171 -30.85 5.59 4.77
N ASP A 172 -30.48 5.43 3.51
CA ASP A 172 -31.19 4.65 2.50
C ASP A 172 -30.41 3.49 1.88
N GLY A 173 -29.16 3.26 2.32
CA GLY A 173 -28.29 2.27 1.68
C GLY A 173 -27.96 2.60 0.22
N TRP A 174 -27.00 1.89 -0.35
CA TRP A 174 -26.63 2.04 -1.74
C TRP A 174 -27.77 1.57 -2.66
N ARG A 175 -28.54 2.51 -3.20
CA ARG A 175 -29.41 2.26 -4.36
C ARG A 175 -28.62 2.54 -5.64
N LEU A 176 -28.34 1.48 -6.40
CA LEU A 176 -28.21 1.64 -7.86
C LEU A 176 -29.49 2.32 -8.37
N PRO A 177 -29.42 3.24 -9.34
CA PRO A 177 -30.60 3.90 -9.88
C PRO A 177 -31.62 2.83 -10.29
N ARG A 178 -32.82 2.89 -9.69
CA ARG A 178 -33.93 2.02 -10.09
C ARG A 178 -34.20 2.27 -11.57
N GLN A 179 -34.19 1.20 -12.37
CA GLN A 179 -34.91 1.19 -13.65
C GLN A 179 -36.38 1.46 -13.35
N ARG A 180 -36.82 2.70 -13.55
CA ARG A 180 -38.21 3.12 -13.84
C ARG A 180 -38.22 4.64 -13.99
N ASP A 181 -38.19 5.05 -15.25
CA ASP A 181 -38.94 6.17 -15.85
C ASP A 181 -38.15 6.74 -17.03
N TYR A 182 -38.05 5.95 -18.10
CA TYR A 182 -37.86 6.48 -19.44
C TYR A 182 -38.92 5.81 -20.33
N ARG A 183 -40.04 6.52 -20.53
CA ARG A 183 -40.82 6.43 -21.75
C ARG A 183 -40.16 7.36 -22.77
N LEU A 184 -40.10 6.86 -24.00
CA LEU A 184 -39.60 7.43 -25.26
C LEU A 184 -38.08 7.32 -25.45
#